data_AF-A0AAU9LAG2-F1
#
_entry.id   AF-A0AAU9LAG2-F1
#
_cell.length_a   1.000
_cell.length_b   1.000
_cell.length_c   1.000
_cell.angle_alpha   90.00
_cell.angle_beta   90.00
_cell.angle_gamma   90.00
#
_symmetry.space_group_name_H-M   'P 1'
#
loop_
_entity.id
_entity.type
_entity.pdbx_description
1 polymer ?
#
loop_
_entity_poly.entity_id
_entity_poly.type
_entity_poly.pdbx_seq_one_letter_code
_entity_poly.pdbx_strand_id
1 'polypeptide(L)'
;MGLKEGGFYIPTYASGAKCRLHQMSLGKHWNVQTEVYEAQRSSSDHALVPQVPESWKFYAQYSLETAIKIDPFVMGTWKHMALEICIVTFDRKAGRNGLQMDKDESAKAMGSPVISFSIVVQLNLPTLIIFHSHRNQCQSYVLNQETYWCLVVQQG
;
A
#
# COMPACT_ATOMS: atom_id res chain seq x y z
N MET A 1 -0.78 -18.54 -2.85
CA MET A 1 -1.35 -17.17 -2.82
C MET A 1 -1.50 -16.70 -1.37
N GLY A 2 -0.44 -16.21 -0.70
CA GLY A 2 -0.57 -15.58 0.63
C GLY A 2 -1.43 -16.30 1.69
N LEU A 3 -1.54 -17.64 1.64
CA LEU A 3 -2.29 -18.47 2.59
C LEU A 3 -1.40 -19.01 3.72
N LYS A 4 -0.11 -18.66 3.70
CA LYS A 4 0.85 -19.03 4.74
C LYS A 4 0.86 -17.95 5.82
N GLU A 5 1.52 -18.25 6.94
CA GLU A 5 1.78 -17.29 8.01
C GLU A 5 2.32 -15.96 7.47
N GLY A 6 1.85 -14.84 8.01
CA GLY A 6 2.18 -13.50 7.51
C GLY A 6 1.49 -13.12 6.19
N GLY A 7 0.62 -13.98 5.66
CA GLY A 7 -0.14 -13.75 4.43
C GLY A 7 -1.36 -12.84 4.58
N PHE A 8 -2.35 -13.02 3.71
CA PHE A 8 -3.56 -12.20 3.70
C PHE A 8 -4.45 -12.45 4.92
N TYR A 9 -4.99 -11.37 5.48
CA TYR A 9 -5.96 -11.38 6.56
C TYR A 9 -7.00 -10.28 6.36
N ILE A 10 -8.08 -10.31 7.15
CA ILE A 10 -9.06 -9.22 7.18
C ILE A 10 -8.79 -8.38 8.43
N PRO A 11 -8.30 -7.12 8.28
CA PRO A 11 -8.11 -6.24 9.43
C PRO A 11 -9.41 -6.03 10.21
N THR A 12 -9.30 -5.93 11.53
CA THR A 12 -10.43 -5.68 12.43
C THR A 12 -10.13 -4.45 13.27
N TYR A 13 -10.94 -3.42 13.11
CA TYR A 13 -10.86 -2.16 13.87
C TYR A 13 -11.10 -2.40 15.36
N ALA A 14 -10.67 -1.47 16.21
CA ALA A 14 -10.88 -1.53 17.67
C ALA A 14 -12.37 -1.64 18.05
N SER A 15 -13.29 -1.16 17.20
CA SER A 15 -14.74 -1.30 17.37
C SER A 15 -15.27 -2.72 17.12
N GLY A 16 -14.42 -3.65 16.66
CA GLY A 16 -14.82 -4.98 16.20
C GLY A 16 -15.31 -5.01 14.74
N ALA A 17 -15.41 -3.85 14.07
CA ALA A 17 -15.74 -3.78 12.66
C ALA A 17 -14.62 -4.41 11.81
N LYS A 18 -14.98 -5.20 10.80
CA LYS A 18 -14.03 -5.81 9.87
C LYS A 18 -13.89 -4.99 8.60
N CYS A 19 -12.66 -4.87 8.10
CA CYS A 19 -12.40 -4.35 6.76
C CYS A 19 -13.13 -5.20 5.70
N ARG A 20 -13.50 -4.55 4.58
CA ARG A 20 -14.13 -5.25 3.45
C ARG A 20 -13.11 -5.89 2.50
N LEU A 21 -11.85 -5.49 2.61
CA LEU A 21 -10.71 -6.00 1.85
C LEU A 21 -9.90 -6.99 2.69
N HIS A 22 -9.14 -7.83 2.00
CA HIS A 22 -8.02 -8.57 2.59
C HIS A 22 -6.76 -7.72 2.46
N GLN A 23 -5.93 -7.74 3.48
CA GLN A 23 -4.67 -7.02 3.54
C GLN A 23 -3.52 -8.00 3.80
N MET A 24 -2.36 -7.73 3.22
CA MET A 24 -1.08 -8.34 3.57
C MET A 24 -0.06 -7.22 3.67
N SER A 25 0.76 -7.25 4.71
CA SER A 25 1.81 -6.26 4.92
C SER A 25 3.17 -6.89 4.62
N LEU A 26 4.07 -6.10 4.02
CA LEU A 26 5.46 -6.44 3.78
C LEU A 26 6.34 -5.31 4.33
N GLY A 27 7.47 -5.69 4.93
CA GLY A 27 8.40 -4.80 5.62
C GLY A 27 7.91 -4.37 7.01
N LYS A 28 6.80 -3.64 7.09
CA LYS A 28 6.11 -3.31 8.36
C LYS A 28 4.60 -3.49 8.23
N HIS A 29 3.96 -3.89 9.34
CA HIS A 29 2.52 -4.04 9.47
C HIS A 29 1.90 -2.75 9.96
N TRP A 30 0.95 -2.21 9.19
CA TRP A 30 0.09 -1.13 9.68
C TRP A 30 -0.98 -1.71 10.61
N ASN A 31 -0.84 -1.42 11.90
CA ASN A 31 -1.78 -1.85 12.92
C ASN A 31 -3.00 -0.91 12.94
N VAL A 32 -4.13 -1.40 12.42
CA VAL A 32 -5.38 -0.63 12.31
C VAL A 32 -5.99 -0.20 13.65
N GLN A 33 -5.55 -0.79 14.76
CA GLN A 33 -6.05 -0.46 16.11
C GLN A 33 -5.23 0.65 16.76
N THR A 34 -3.93 0.68 16.53
CA THR A 34 -3.00 1.65 17.11
C THR A 34 -2.61 2.78 16.14
N GLU A 35 -2.89 2.61 14.84
CA GLU A 35 -2.44 3.49 13.75
C GLU A 35 -0.91 3.59 13.66
N VAL A 36 -0.20 2.50 14.01
CA VAL A 36 1.27 2.44 14.04
C VAL A 36 1.82 1.30 13.19
N TYR A 37 2.98 1.53 12.57
CA TYR A 37 3.74 0.51 11.85
C TYR A 37 4.59 -0.35 12.78
N GLU A 38 4.43 -1.67 12.70
CA GLU A 38 5.05 -2.66 13.60
C GLU A 38 5.78 -3.77 12.82
N ALA A 39 6.75 -4.43 13.45
CA ALA A 39 7.47 -5.57 12.84
C ALA A 39 6.67 -6.89 12.86
N GLN A 40 5.57 -6.93 13.61
CA GLN A 40 4.73 -8.10 13.84
C GLN A 40 3.25 -7.70 13.76
N ARG A 41 2.39 -8.64 13.36
CA ARG A 41 0.94 -8.41 13.23
C ARG A 41 0.21 -8.55 14.55
N SER A 42 0.55 -7.70 15.52
CA SER A 42 0.01 -7.76 16.90
C SER A 42 -1.53 -7.64 16.96
N SER A 43 -2.12 -6.94 15.99
CA SER A 43 -3.58 -6.79 15.86
C SER A 43 -4.32 -7.98 15.23
N SER A 44 -3.61 -9.06 14.86
CA SER A 44 -4.19 -10.17 14.10
C SER A 44 -3.68 -11.55 14.55
N ASP A 45 -2.58 -12.04 13.99
CA ASP A 45 -2.09 -13.41 14.18
C ASP A 45 -0.71 -13.46 14.84
N HIS A 46 -0.17 -12.32 15.25
CA HIS A 46 1.18 -12.21 15.80
C HIS A 46 2.28 -12.76 14.85
N ALA A 47 2.01 -12.89 13.56
CA ALA A 47 3.05 -13.29 12.60
C ALA A 47 4.07 -12.17 12.39
N LEU A 48 5.34 -12.54 12.15
CA LEU A 48 6.34 -11.60 11.67
C LEU A 48 5.99 -11.12 10.27
N VAL A 49 6.29 -9.86 9.98
CA VAL A 49 6.01 -9.26 8.68
C VAL A 49 7.11 -9.69 7.69
N PRO A 50 6.76 -10.33 6.55
CA PRO A 50 7.74 -10.69 5.54
C PRO A 50 8.42 -9.46 4.95
N GLN A 51 9.67 -9.58 4.49
CA GLN A 51 10.36 -8.49 3.82
C GLN A 51 9.74 -8.18 2.45
N VAL A 52 9.88 -6.93 1.99
CA VAL A 52 9.49 -6.54 0.63
C VAL A 52 10.42 -7.24 -0.39
N PRO A 53 9.89 -7.98 -1.38
CA PRO A 53 10.71 -8.63 -2.39
C PRO A 53 11.56 -7.62 -3.18
N GLU A 54 12.82 -7.97 -3.45
CA GLU A 54 13.76 -7.05 -4.11
C GLU A 54 13.29 -6.66 -5.52
N SER A 55 12.64 -7.58 -6.24
CA SER A 55 12.01 -7.28 -7.52
C SER A 55 10.96 -6.17 -7.43
N TRP A 56 10.22 -6.09 -6.33
CA TRP A 56 9.18 -5.07 -6.15
C TRP A 56 9.80 -3.71 -5.83
N LYS A 57 10.88 -3.69 -5.04
CA LYS A 57 11.68 -2.48 -4.82
C LYS A 57 12.24 -1.93 -6.13
N PHE A 58 12.77 -2.82 -6.98
CA PHE A 58 13.23 -2.45 -8.31
C PHE A 58 12.13 -1.78 -9.14
N TYR A 59 10.94 -2.39 -9.24
CA TYR A 59 9.84 -1.80 -10.01
C TYR A 59 9.33 -0.48 -9.41
N ALA A 60 9.26 -0.37 -8.09
CA ALA A 60 8.89 0.87 -7.41
C ALA A 60 9.91 1.99 -7.73
N GLN A 61 11.20 1.70 -7.61
CA GLN A 61 12.26 2.65 -7.94
C GLN A 61 12.21 3.06 -9.42
N TYR A 62 12.11 2.10 -10.33
CA TYR A 62 12.00 2.37 -11.77
C TYR A 62 10.79 3.25 -12.10
N SER A 63 9.65 2.97 -11.46
CA SER A 63 8.41 3.73 -11.60
C SER A 63 8.61 5.17 -11.13
N LEU A 64 9.20 5.37 -9.95
CA LEU A 64 9.50 6.68 -9.40
C LEU A 64 10.45 7.49 -10.29
N GLU A 65 11.55 6.88 -10.73
CA GLU A 65 12.52 7.51 -11.64
C GLU A 65 11.87 7.92 -12.97
N THR A 66 10.94 7.11 -13.48
CA THR A 66 10.18 7.44 -14.68
C THR A 66 9.22 8.61 -14.43
N ALA A 67 8.53 8.63 -13.29
CA ALA A 67 7.64 9.72 -12.91
C ALA A 67 8.39 11.05 -12.75
N ILE A 68 9.58 11.04 -12.13
CA ILE A 68 10.44 12.23 -11.97
C ILE A 68 10.80 12.85 -13.33
N LYS A 69 11.03 12.03 -14.35
CA LYS A 69 11.33 12.54 -15.71
C LYS A 69 10.14 13.25 -16.35
N ILE A 70 8.92 12.86 -16.00
CA ILE A 70 7.67 13.45 -16.52
C ILE A 70 7.31 14.71 -15.71
N ASP A 71 7.39 14.60 -14.39
CA ASP A 71 7.11 15.68 -13.45
C ASP A 71 8.18 15.67 -12.34
N PRO A 72 9.16 16.60 -12.40
CA PRO A 72 10.21 16.72 -11.39
C PRO A 72 9.68 17.03 -9.98
N PHE A 73 8.45 17.54 -9.86
CA PHE A 73 7.84 17.85 -8.57
C PHE A 73 7.26 16.61 -7.88
N VAL A 74 7.25 15.43 -8.50
CA VAL A 74 6.78 14.15 -7.91
C VAL A 74 7.49 13.77 -6.61
N MET A 75 8.68 14.33 -6.38
CA MET A 75 9.41 14.11 -5.13
C MET A 75 9.06 15.11 -4.03
N GLY A 76 8.36 16.20 -4.34
CA GLY A 76 8.14 17.29 -3.41
C GLY A 76 9.46 17.81 -2.86
N THR A 77 9.64 17.73 -1.54
CA THR A 77 10.87 18.11 -0.84
C THR A 77 11.90 16.96 -0.71
N TRP A 78 11.55 15.75 -1.17
CA TRP A 78 12.38 14.56 -1.01
C TRP A 78 13.50 14.49 -2.06
N LYS A 79 14.64 13.94 -1.66
CA LYS A 79 15.81 13.74 -2.56
C LYS A 79 16.10 12.27 -2.85
N HIS A 80 15.78 11.40 -1.90
CA HIS A 80 16.03 9.97 -1.97
C HIS A 80 14.86 9.22 -1.34
N MET A 81 14.58 8.03 -1.85
CA MET A 81 13.42 7.24 -1.50
C MET A 81 13.85 5.76 -1.47
N ALA A 82 13.71 5.09 -0.33
CA ALA A 82 13.89 3.63 -0.20
C ALA A 82 12.59 2.92 0.19
N LEU A 83 12.22 1.86 -0.53
CA LEU A 83 11.00 1.11 -0.27
C LEU A 83 11.14 0.17 0.93
N GLU A 84 10.47 0.53 2.03
CA GLU A 84 10.49 -0.27 3.27
C GLU A 84 9.15 -0.88 3.65
N ILE A 85 8.03 -0.35 3.16
CA ILE A 85 6.69 -0.77 3.58
C ILE A 85 5.90 -1.05 2.30
N CYS A 86 5.10 -2.11 2.31
CA CYS A 86 4.18 -2.37 1.20
C CYS A 86 2.93 -3.03 1.75
N ILE A 87 1.78 -2.48 1.39
CA ILE A 87 0.46 -2.94 1.80
C ILE A 87 -0.24 -3.48 0.57
N VAL A 88 -0.36 -4.79 0.49
CA VAL A 88 -1.11 -5.45 -0.57
C VAL A 88 -2.55 -5.58 -0.11
N THR A 89 -3.48 -5.02 -0.86
CA THR A 89 -4.91 -5.16 -0.63
C THR A 89 -5.59 -5.92 -1.76
N PHE A 90 -6.48 -6.83 -1.42
CA PHE A 90 -7.22 -7.63 -2.39
C PHE A 90 -8.70 -7.59 -2.04
N ASP A 91 -9.51 -7.32 -3.05
CA ASP A 91 -10.96 -7.35 -2.93
C ASP A 91 -11.55 -8.47 -3.79
N ARG A 92 -12.33 -9.34 -3.14
CA ARG A 92 -13.01 -10.46 -3.77
C ARG A 92 -14.36 -10.08 -4.37
N LYS A 93 -14.94 -8.94 -3.98
CA LYS A 93 -16.28 -8.50 -4.43
C LYS A 93 -16.34 -6.98 -4.43
N ALA A 94 -16.38 -6.37 -5.61
CA ALA A 94 -16.59 -4.93 -5.88
C ALA A 94 -16.93 -4.09 -4.63
N GLY A 95 -15.94 -3.92 -3.77
CA GLY A 95 -16.05 -3.24 -2.52
C GLY A 95 -15.63 -1.81 -2.76
N ARG A 96 -16.28 -0.90 -2.04
CA ARG A 96 -15.82 0.47 -1.96
C ARG A 96 -14.89 0.54 -0.77
N ASN A 97 -13.61 0.76 -1.02
CA ASN A 97 -12.79 1.45 -0.04
C ASN A 97 -13.29 2.89 0.00
N GLY A 98 -13.67 3.35 1.19
CA GLY A 98 -13.93 4.77 1.39
C GLY A 98 -12.69 5.58 1.04
N LEU A 99 -12.86 6.90 0.84
CA LEU A 99 -11.73 7.81 0.74
C LEU A 99 -10.86 7.64 2.00
N GLN A 100 -9.66 7.12 1.83
CA GLN A 100 -8.67 6.98 2.89
C GLN A 100 -7.49 7.88 2.56
N MET A 101 -6.98 8.50 3.61
CA MET A 101 -5.81 9.37 3.55
C MET A 101 -4.66 8.59 4.17
N ASP A 102 -3.58 8.44 3.41
CA ASP A 102 -2.31 7.97 3.93
C ASP A 102 -1.71 9.12 4.75
N LYS A 103 -1.74 8.98 6.09
CA LYS A 103 -1.35 10.01 7.06
C LYS A 103 -0.53 9.47 8.25
N ASP A 104 -0.37 8.15 8.33
CA ASP A 104 0.21 7.45 9.48
C ASP A 104 1.70 7.14 9.26
N GLU A 105 2.28 7.67 8.18
CA GLU A 105 3.73 7.77 8.04
C GLU A 105 4.31 8.62 9.17
N SER A 106 5.55 8.32 9.57
CA SER A 106 6.19 9.15 10.58
C SER A 106 6.37 10.59 10.11
N ALA A 107 6.60 11.50 11.04
CA ALA A 107 6.92 12.89 10.72
C ALA A 107 8.11 13.02 9.75
N LYS A 108 9.03 12.05 9.74
CA LYS A 108 10.16 12.03 8.82
C LYS A 108 9.75 11.61 7.40
N ALA A 109 8.72 10.79 7.27
CA ALA A 109 8.21 10.25 6.02
C ALA A 109 7.02 11.03 5.42
N MET A 110 6.51 12.02 6.15
CA MET A 110 5.42 12.88 5.70
C MET A 110 5.75 13.61 4.40
N GLY A 111 4.81 13.58 3.45
CA GLY A 111 4.98 14.21 2.13
C GLY A 111 5.86 13.43 1.15
N SER A 112 6.25 12.20 1.51
CA SER A 112 6.89 11.27 0.55
C SER A 112 5.88 10.83 -0.53
N PRO A 113 6.34 10.51 -1.75
CA PRO A 113 5.45 9.96 -2.77
C PRO A 113 4.94 8.56 -2.40
N VAL A 114 3.69 8.28 -2.76
CA VAL A 114 3.09 6.95 -2.62
C VAL A 114 3.01 6.32 -4.00
N ILE A 115 3.59 5.13 -4.15
CA ILE A 115 3.58 4.39 -5.41
C ILE A 115 2.45 3.38 -5.33
N SER A 116 1.60 3.29 -6.35
CA SER A 116 0.50 2.32 -6.36
C SER A 116 0.51 1.48 -7.63
N PHE A 117 0.54 0.16 -7.46
CA PHE A 117 0.41 -0.78 -8.56
C PHE A 117 -0.99 -1.38 -8.53
N SER A 118 -1.70 -1.28 -9.65
CA SER A 118 -3.03 -1.84 -9.80
C SER A 118 -3.01 -2.99 -10.80
N ILE A 119 -3.44 -4.17 -10.36
CA ILE A 119 -3.47 -5.37 -11.20
C ILE A 119 -4.92 -5.79 -11.34
N VAL A 120 -5.45 -5.72 -12.57
CA VAL A 120 -6.83 -6.10 -12.90
C VAL A 120 -6.81 -7.38 -13.72
N VAL A 121 -7.52 -8.42 -13.24
CA VAL A 121 -7.52 -9.75 -13.87
C VAL A 121 -8.19 -9.75 -15.24
N GLN A 122 -9.18 -8.89 -15.49
CA GLN A 122 -9.95 -8.91 -16.73
C GLN A 122 -9.19 -8.38 -17.97
N LEU A 123 -8.08 -7.67 -17.79
CA LEU A 123 -7.33 -7.10 -18.91
C LEU A 123 -5.96 -7.76 -19.14
N ASN A 124 -5.46 -8.62 -18.23
CA ASN A 124 -4.07 -9.11 -18.26
C ASN A 124 -3.01 -8.00 -18.45
N LEU A 125 -3.38 -6.75 -18.21
CA LEU A 125 -2.52 -5.58 -18.33
C LEU A 125 -2.38 -4.98 -16.94
N PRO A 126 -1.16 -4.98 -16.35
CA PRO A 126 -0.92 -4.23 -15.13
C PRO A 126 -1.05 -2.74 -15.44
N THR A 127 -1.92 -2.04 -14.71
CA THR A 127 -2.01 -0.58 -14.78
C THR A 127 -1.24 -0.01 -13.61
N LEU A 128 -0.10 0.60 -13.90
CA LEU A 128 0.67 1.34 -12.90
C LEU A 128 0.07 2.74 -12.74
N ILE A 129 -0.30 3.12 -11.52
CA ILE A 129 -0.77 4.47 -11.21
C ILE A 129 0.13 5.05 -10.12
N ILE A 130 1.05 5.93 -10.50
CA ILE A 130 1.93 6.60 -9.55
C ILE A 130 1.22 7.89 -9.12
N PHE A 131 1.01 8.06 -7.82
CA PHE A 131 0.47 9.30 -7.28
C PHE A 131 1.59 10.09 -6.61
N HIS A 132 1.74 11.35 -6.99
CA HIS A 132 2.47 12.31 -6.17
C HIS A 132 1.49 12.97 -5.20
N SER A 133 1.84 13.01 -3.91
CA SER A 133 1.03 13.73 -2.94
C SER A 133 1.21 15.24 -3.09
N HIS A 134 0.39 15.84 -3.96
CA HIS A 134 -0.04 17.21 -3.78
C HIS A 134 -1.53 17.16 -3.40
N ARG A 135 -1.81 16.84 -2.12
CA ARG A 135 -3.11 16.87 -1.39
C ARG A 135 -3.60 15.56 -0.73
N ASN A 136 -2.78 14.51 -0.58
CA ASN A 136 -3.11 13.36 0.29
C ASN A 136 -4.50 12.72 0.03
N GLN A 137 -4.95 12.60 -1.23
CA GLN A 137 -6.26 12.01 -1.55
C GLN A 137 -6.10 10.84 -2.52
N CYS A 138 -6.35 9.62 -2.03
CA CYS A 138 -6.47 8.42 -2.83
C CYS A 138 -7.96 8.12 -3.09
N GLN A 139 -8.48 8.54 -4.26
CA GLN A 139 -9.85 8.22 -4.66
C GLN A 139 -9.83 7.07 -5.68
N SER A 140 -10.25 5.88 -5.25
CA SER A 140 -10.39 4.72 -6.14
C SER A 140 -11.83 4.61 -6.68
N TYR A 141 -11.99 4.64 -8.00
CA TYR A 141 -13.24 4.30 -8.66
C TYR A 141 -13.19 2.84 -9.12
N VAL A 142 -13.99 1.98 -8.51
CA VAL A 142 -14.12 0.57 -8.93
C VAL A 142 -15.28 0.46 -9.92
N LEU A 143 -14.96 0.20 -11.18
CA LEU A 143 -15.93 -0.29 -12.17
C LEU A 143 -15.89 -1.83 -12.10
N ASN A 144 -16.95 -2.42 -11.54
CA ASN A 144 -17.31 -3.86 -11.57
C ASN A 144 -16.16 -4.83 -11.93
N GLN A 145 -15.41 -5.39 -10.96
CA GLN A 145 -14.73 -6.73 -10.99
C GLN A 145 -13.64 -6.88 -9.91
N GLU A 146 -13.11 -8.11 -9.78
CA GLU A 146 -12.01 -8.49 -8.87
C GLU A 146 -10.72 -7.72 -9.21
N THR A 147 -10.28 -6.87 -8.29
CA THR A 147 -9.08 -6.03 -8.45
C THR A 147 -8.10 -6.33 -7.34
N TYR A 148 -6.85 -6.53 -7.70
CA TYR A 148 -5.72 -6.62 -6.77
C TYR A 148 -5.05 -5.26 -6.75
N TRP A 149 -4.93 -4.69 -5.56
CA TRP A 149 -4.24 -3.43 -5.33
C TRP A 149 -2.95 -3.71 -4.54
N CYS A 150 -1.84 -3.18 -5.00
CA CYS A 150 -0.62 -3.13 -4.23
C CYS A 150 -0.38 -1.65 -3.92
N LEU A 151 -0.76 -1.23 -2.71
CA LEU A 151 -0.42 0.09 -2.19
C LEU A 151 1.01 0.02 -1.66
N VAL A 152 1.92 0.69 -2.33
CA VAL A 152 3.32 0.76 -1.94
C VAL A 152 3.49 2.09 -1.19
N VAL A 153 3.16 2.08 0.11
CA VAL A 153 3.39 3.21 1.02
C VAL A 153 4.86 3.23 1.39
N GLN A 154 5.54 4.37 1.23
CA GLN A 154 6.98 4.41 1.44
C GLN A 154 7.42 5.22 2.67
N GLN A 155 8.06 4.46 3.57
CA GLN A 155 8.81 4.81 4.77
C GLN A 155 8.06 5.43 5.96
N GLY A 156 8.64 5.18 7.13
CA GLY A 156 8.31 5.77 8.41
C GLY A 156 9.56 6.29 9.09
#